data_AF-A0A7U0IJV9-F1
#
_entry.id   AF-A0A7U0IJV9-F1
#
_cell.length_a   1.000
_cell.length_b   1.000
_cell.length_c   1.000
_cell.angle_alpha   90.00
_cell.angle_beta   90.00
_cell.angle_gamma   90.00
#
_symmetry.space_group_name_H-M   'P 1'
#
loop_
_entity.id
_entity.type
_entity.pdbx_description
1 polymer ?
#
loop_
_entity_poly.entity_id
_entity_poly.type
_entity_poly.pdbx_seq_one_letter_code
_entity_poly.pdbx_strand_id
1 'polypeptide(L)'
;FEVSYETFDVKNQGNSQNGAHMYCALDRNDTSAANATADKYVLLKSEGLSDLSFMLNACYDIITEGFAFSPYVCAGIGSDLVSMFNTTN
;
A
#
# COMPACT_ATOMS: atom_id res chain seq x y z
N PHE A 1 -11.75 -1.24 18.06
CA PHE A 1 -11.59 -0.58 16.76
C PHE A 1 -10.22 0.03 16.73
N GLU A 2 -9.45 -0.32 15.72
CA GLU A 2 -8.06 0.07 15.54
C GLU A 2 -7.92 0.66 14.13
N VAL A 3 -7.11 1.70 14.01
CA VAL A 3 -6.82 2.39 12.76
C VAL A 3 -5.32 2.61 12.69
N SER A 4 -4.70 2.23 11.58
CA SER A 4 -3.30 2.49 11.31
C SER A 4 -3.13 3.19 9.97
N TYR A 5 -2.16 4.10 9.91
CA TYR A 5 -1.77 4.82 8.70
C TYR A 5 -0.27 4.72 8.55
N GLU A 6 0.19 4.25 7.39
CA GLU A 6 1.60 4.14 7.07
C GLU A 6 1.88 4.63 5.66
N THR A 7 3.04 5.25 5.47
CA THR A 7 3.50 5.69 4.15
C THR A 7 4.89 5.16 3.86
N PHE A 8 5.06 4.59 2.67
CA PHE A 8 6.30 4.05 2.18
C PHE A 8 6.77 4.85 0.97
N ASP A 9 8.04 5.25 0.96
CA ASP A 9 8.60 5.99 -0.17
C ASP A 9 8.98 5.06 -1.34
N VAL A 10 9.04 5.61 -2.55
CA VAL A 10 9.43 4.86 -3.75
C VAL A 10 10.91 4.49 -3.64
N LYS A 11 11.22 3.20 -3.78
CA LYS A 11 12.61 2.74 -3.70
C LYS A 11 13.43 3.27 -4.88
N ASN A 12 14.45 4.08 -4.59
CA ASN A 12 15.48 4.41 -5.56
C ASN A 12 16.56 3.32 -5.57
N GLN A 13 16.67 2.53 -6.65
CA GLN A 13 17.72 1.51 -6.83
C GLN A 13 19.13 2.09 -7.10
N GLY A 14 19.33 3.40 -6.94
CA GLY A 14 20.64 4.06 -7.06
C GLY A 14 21.05 4.38 -8.50
N ASN A 15 20.24 4.00 -9.49
CA ASN A 15 20.49 4.26 -10.92
C ASN A 15 19.57 5.34 -11.51
N SER A 16 18.77 6.02 -10.68
CA SER A 16 17.86 7.08 -11.13
C SER A 16 18.33 8.45 -10.66
N GLN A 17 18.63 9.33 -11.61
CA GLN A 17 18.95 10.73 -11.35
C GLN A 17 17.67 11.57 -11.23
N ASN A 18 17.75 12.71 -10.52
CA ASN A 18 16.70 13.73 -10.45
C ASN A 18 15.29 13.21 -10.07
N GLY A 19 15.19 12.18 -9.23
CA GLY A 19 13.88 11.64 -8.81
C GLY A 19 13.15 10.82 -9.88
N ALA A 20 13.82 10.43 -10.98
CA ALA A 20 13.20 9.70 -12.08
C ALA A 20 12.61 8.33 -11.67
N HIS A 21 13.09 7.73 -10.58
CA HIS A 21 12.60 6.45 -10.03
C HIS A 21 11.11 6.48 -9.65
N MET A 22 10.52 7.68 -9.51
CA MET A 22 9.12 7.89 -9.16
C MET A 22 8.20 7.91 -10.40
N TYR A 23 8.74 7.90 -11.62
CA TYR A 23 7.96 8.08 -12.84
C TYR A 23 7.88 6.82 -13.68
N CYS A 24 6.69 6.53 -14.21
CA CYS A 24 6.42 5.43 -15.13
C CYS A 24 5.62 5.95 -16.33
N ALA A 25 6.00 5.58 -17.54
CA ALA A 25 5.23 5.91 -18.75
C ALA A 25 4.26 4.77 -19.06
N LEU A 26 2.96 5.06 -19.05
CA LEU A 26 1.93 4.12 -19.45
C LEU A 26 1.58 4.38 -20.92
N ASP A 27 2.02 3.47 -21.79
CA ASP A 27 1.72 3.53 -23.22
C ASP A 27 0.25 3.14 -23.49
N ARG A 28 -0.39 3.84 -24.44
CA ARG A 28 -1.74 3.51 -24.92
C ARG A 28 -1.72 2.37 -25.94
N ASN A 29 -0.56 2.07 -26.51
CA ASN A 29 -0.38 1.03 -27.50
C ASN A 29 0.17 -0.24 -26.85
N ASP A 30 -0.43 -1.39 -27.15
CA ASP A 30 0.04 -2.71 -26.70
C ASP A 30 1.19 -3.22 -27.58
N THR A 31 2.25 -2.40 -27.66
CA THR A 31 3.53 -2.86 -28.14
C THR A 31 4.33 -3.21 -26.91
N SER A 32 4.64 -4.49 -26.68
CA SER A 32 5.55 -4.97 -25.62
C SER A 32 7.01 -4.49 -25.81
N ALA A 33 7.19 -3.32 -26.40
CA ALA A 33 8.45 -2.63 -26.57
C ALA A 33 8.89 -2.05 -25.22
N ALA A 34 10.20 -2.07 -24.97
CA ALA A 34 10.78 -1.54 -23.74
C ALA A 34 10.60 -0.02 -23.57
N ASN A 35 10.17 0.68 -24.62
CA ASN A 35 10.01 2.13 -24.65
C ASN A 35 8.57 2.49 -25.04
N ALA A 36 7.99 3.47 -24.36
CA ALA A 36 6.68 4.00 -24.70
C ALA A 36 6.69 4.69 -26.08
N THR A 37 5.61 4.52 -26.82
CA THR A 37 5.40 5.15 -28.12
C THR A 37 5.35 6.68 -27.98
N ALA A 38 6.17 7.39 -28.76
CA ALA A 38 6.20 8.85 -28.77
C ALA A 38 4.79 9.45 -28.96
N ASP A 39 4.46 10.48 -28.17
CA ASP A 39 3.18 11.19 -28.17
C ASP A 39 1.93 10.33 -27.87
N LYS A 40 2.10 9.07 -27.42
CA LYS A 40 1.00 8.15 -27.14
C LYS A 40 1.07 7.51 -25.76
N TYR A 41 1.65 8.22 -24.79
CA TYR A 41 1.74 7.76 -23.41
C TYR A 41 1.20 8.80 -22.43
N VAL A 42 0.89 8.34 -21.21
CA VAL A 42 0.66 9.21 -20.06
C VAL A 42 1.76 8.96 -19.04
N LEU A 43 2.19 10.02 -18.35
CA LEU A 43 3.19 9.89 -17.28
C LEU A 43 2.47 9.66 -15.95
N LEU A 44 2.76 8.54 -15.31
CA LEU A 44 2.33 8.24 -13.95
C LEU A 44 3.46 8.62 -13.00
N LYS A 45 3.14 9.37 -11.95
CA LYS A 45 4.05 9.64 -10.84
C LYS A 45 3.61 8.80 -9.64
N SER A 46 4.45 7.87 -9.22
CA SER A 46 4.28 7.19 -7.94
C SER A 46 4.77 8.11 -6.82
N GLU A 47 3.91 8.37 -5.84
CA GLU A 47 4.23 9.22 -4.68
C GLU A 47 4.55 8.38 -3.43
N GLY A 48 4.92 7.11 -3.66
CA GLY A 48 5.06 6.10 -2.62
C GLY A 48 3.81 5.24 -2.52
N LEU A 49 3.69 4.53 -1.40
CA LEU A 49 2.52 3.73 -1.03
C LEU A 49 1.98 4.28 0.28
N SER A 50 0.74 4.77 0.28
CA SER A 50 0.03 5.09 1.52
C SER A 50 -0.96 3.98 1.81
N ASP A 51 -0.92 3.44 3.01
CA ASP A 51 -1.83 2.41 3.49
C ASP A 51 -2.60 2.92 4.71
N LEU A 52 -3.92 2.75 4.66
CA LEU A 52 -4.83 3.08 5.75
C LEU A 52 -5.65 1.84 6.09
N SER A 53 -5.36 1.24 7.23
CA SER A 53 -6.00 0.02 7.69
C SER A 53 -7.03 0.31 8.76
N PHE A 54 -8.14 -0.42 8.70
CA PHE A 54 -9.20 -0.40 9.70
C PHE A 54 -9.40 -1.80 10.24
N MET A 55 -9.32 -1.97 11.56
CA MET A 55 -9.43 -3.26 12.24
C MET A 55 -10.54 -3.22 13.30
N LEU A 56 -11.47 -4.17 13.21
CA LEU A 56 -12.53 -4.39 14.17
C LEU A 56 -12.33 -5.75 14.83
N ASN A 57 -11.85 -5.74 16.08
CA ASN A 57 -11.63 -6.94 16.88
C ASN A 57 -12.77 -7.14 17.88
N ALA A 58 -13.28 -8.37 17.98
CA ALA A 58 -14.17 -8.85 19.03
C ALA A 58 -13.39 -9.82 19.92
N CYS A 59 -13.28 -9.49 21.21
CA CYS A 59 -12.43 -10.20 22.16
C CYS A 59 -13.25 -10.84 23.27
N TYR A 60 -12.82 -12.01 23.73
CA TYR A 60 -13.43 -12.73 24.83
C TYR A 60 -12.36 -13.23 25.81
N ASP A 61 -12.58 -12.95 27.09
CA ASP A 61 -11.74 -13.46 28.18
C ASP A 61 -12.20 -14.87 28.55
N ILE A 62 -11.28 -15.82 28.50
CA ILE A 62 -11.56 -17.22 28.82
C ILE A 62 -11.45 -17.39 30.34
N ILE A 63 -12.60 -17.29 31.02
CA ILE A 63 -12.67 -17.50 32.47
C ILE A 63 -12.76 -19.00 32.75
N THR A 64 -11.68 -19.59 33.27
CA THR A 64 -11.65 -20.98 33.77
C THR A 64 -11.25 -20.99 35.23
N GLU A 65 -12.09 -21.58 36.09
CA GLU A 65 -11.79 -21.71 37.52
C GLU A 65 -10.52 -22.55 37.72
N GLY A 66 -9.52 -21.99 38.42
CA GLY A 66 -8.29 -22.69 38.82
C GLY A 66 -6.99 -22.23 38.15
N PHE A 67 -7.01 -21.31 37.18
CA PHE A 67 -5.81 -20.73 36.57
C PHE A 67 -5.43 -19.36 37.17
N ALA A 68 -4.13 -19.10 37.36
CA ALA A 68 -3.61 -17.85 37.91
C ALA A 68 -3.51 -16.70 36.88
N PHE A 69 -3.92 -16.93 35.64
CA PHE A 69 -3.89 -15.95 34.54
C PHE A 69 -5.15 -16.08 33.69
N SER A 70 -5.58 -14.96 33.08
CA SER A 70 -6.78 -14.87 32.24
C SER A 70 -6.37 -14.79 30.77
N PRO A 71 -6.34 -15.92 30.02
CA PRO A 71 -6.11 -15.86 28.59
C PRO A 71 -7.28 -15.18 27.89
N TYR A 72 -7.00 -14.36 26.87
CA TYR A 72 -8.00 -13.73 26.02
C TYR A 72 -7.78 -14.15 24.56
N VAL A 73 -8.86 -14.22 23.80
CA VAL A 73 -8.82 -14.45 22.36
C VAL A 73 -9.62 -13.36 21.65
N CYS A 74 -9.16 -12.94 20.47
CA CYS A 74 -9.90 -12.03 19.61
C CYS A 74 -10.10 -12.64 18.23
N ALA A 75 -11.25 -12.37 17.65
CA ALA A 75 -11.50 -12.53 16.23
C ALA A 75 -11.77 -11.15 15.64
N GLY A 76 -11.12 -10.82 14.53
CA GLY A 76 -11.24 -9.51 13.92
C GLY A 76 -11.55 -9.56 12.43
N ILE A 77 -12.18 -8.51 11.94
CA ILE A 77 -12.28 -8.22 10.51
C ILE A 77 -11.52 -6.92 10.23
N GLY A 78 -10.84 -6.88 9.09
CA GLY A 78 -10.05 -5.75 8.67
C GLY A 78 -10.28 -5.37 7.22
N SER A 79 -10.00 -4.12 6.89
CA SER A 79 -9.94 -3.63 5.51
C SER A 79 -8.84 -2.59 5.37
N ASP A 80 -8.13 -2.64 4.25
CA ASP A 80 -7.03 -1.74 3.93
C ASP A 80 -7.38 -0.87 2.72
N LEU A 81 -7.05 0.42 2.79
CA LEU A 81 -7.11 1.34 1.66
C LEU A 81 -5.69 1.72 1.25
N VAL A 82 -5.30 1.24 0.07
CA VAL A 82 -3.96 1.44 -0.49
C VAL A 82 -4.00 2.47 -1.61
N SER A 83 -3.11 3.46 -1.55
CA SER A 83 -2.93 4.50 -2.57
C SER A 83 -1.48 4.56 -3.03
N MET A 84 -1.23 4.70 -4.33
CA MET A 84 0.12 4.51 -4.90
C MET A 84 0.52 5.47 -6.03
N PHE A 85 -0.44 6.02 -6.77
CA PHE A 85 -0.19 6.85 -7.95
C PHE A 85 -0.93 8.17 -7.87
N ASN A 86 -0.24 9.24 -8.28
CA ASN A 86 -0.85 10.53 -8.57
C ASN A 86 -0.80 10.76 -10.09
N THR A 87 -1.93 11.19 -10.68
CA THR A 87 -2.00 11.47 -12.11
C THR A 87 -1.58 12.92 -12.34
N THR A 88 -0.56 13.13 -13.18
CA THR A 88 -0.18 14.48 -13.62
C THR A 88 -0.59 14.62 -15.08
N ASN A 89 -1.34 15.69 -15.38
CA ASN A 89 -1.97 15.97 -16.68
C ASN A 89 -0.97 16.15 -17.81
#